data_AF-A0A8T5NXU0-F1
#
_entry.id   AF-A0A8T5NXU0-F1
#
_cell.length_a   1.000
_cell.length_b   1.000
_cell.length_c   1.000
_cell.angle_alpha   90.00
_cell.angle_beta   90.00
_cell.angle_gamma   90.00
#
_symmetry.space_group_name_H-M   'P 1'
#
loop_
_entity.id
_entity.type
_entity.pdbx_description
1 polymer ?
#
loop_
_entity_poly.entity_id
_entity_poly.type
_entity_poly.pdbx_seq_one_letter_code
_entity_poly.pdbx_strand_id
1 'polypeptide(L)'
;MKENLVISYAADFVSFVLSRPKTFKKIDEIVLFGSVARKEAGENSDVDIFINTPEEKTVELEIEIAKKEFYESVKFKKYWKLLGVENDIRCVVGKLEEWNDLKGSILSDGIVLYGKYKESAEPAKLFAIFDWRAIKPETKRALFNKRMFGYKQKGKSYAGMLQKSGGQKLDNSVLVPVENSKDMLKLFRDMNISVKIRNVNEY
;
A
#
# COMPACT_ATOMS: atom_id res chain seq x y z
N MET A 1 13.39 -1.45 -13.87
CA MET A 1 12.80 -2.81 -13.66
C MET A 1 11.34 -2.90 -14.12
N LYS A 2 10.85 -4.06 -14.60
CA LYS A 2 9.41 -4.27 -14.86
C LYS A 2 8.70 -4.66 -13.56
N GLU A 3 7.86 -3.79 -13.01
CA GLU A 3 7.06 -4.01 -11.78
C GLU A 3 6.44 -5.41 -11.69
N ASN A 4 5.80 -5.86 -12.77
CA ASN A 4 5.18 -7.19 -12.89
C ASN A 4 6.15 -8.33 -12.56
N LEU A 5 7.45 -8.14 -12.82
CA LEU A 5 8.49 -9.12 -12.57
C LEU A 5 8.73 -9.32 -11.07
N VAL A 6 8.74 -8.24 -10.28
CA VAL A 6 8.91 -8.30 -8.81
C VAL A 6 7.69 -8.90 -8.14
N ILE A 7 6.49 -8.57 -8.64
CA ILE A 7 5.24 -9.18 -8.14
C ILE A 7 5.25 -10.68 -8.45
N SER A 8 5.67 -11.08 -9.66
CA SER A 8 5.80 -12.49 -10.03
C SER A 8 6.84 -13.22 -9.17
N TYR A 9 7.94 -12.55 -8.85
CA TYR A 9 8.97 -13.06 -7.95
C TYR A 9 8.45 -13.24 -6.51
N ALA A 10 7.70 -12.28 -5.99
CA ALA A 10 7.05 -12.39 -4.68
C ALA A 10 6.03 -13.54 -4.66
N ALA A 11 5.20 -13.67 -5.70
CA ALA A 11 4.24 -14.78 -5.84
C ALA A 11 4.94 -16.14 -5.91
N ASP A 12 6.12 -16.22 -6.54
CA ASP A 12 6.90 -17.44 -6.61
C ASP A 12 7.49 -17.84 -5.26
N PHE A 13 8.02 -16.87 -4.50
CA PHE A 13 8.43 -17.11 -3.12
C PHE A 13 7.25 -17.59 -2.25
N VAL A 14 6.08 -16.98 -2.41
CA VAL A 14 4.86 -17.44 -1.72
C VAL A 14 4.50 -18.86 -2.13
N SER A 15 4.56 -19.21 -3.42
CA SER A 15 4.36 -20.59 -3.86
C SER A 15 5.36 -21.54 -3.22
N PHE A 16 6.63 -21.13 -3.06
CA PHE A 16 7.65 -21.92 -2.39
C PHE A 16 7.32 -22.15 -0.92
N VAL A 17 6.90 -21.11 -0.19
CA VAL A 17 6.41 -21.20 1.20
C VAL A 17 5.21 -22.14 1.32
N LEU A 18 4.20 -21.98 0.48
CA LEU A 18 2.95 -22.76 0.54
C LEU A 18 3.15 -24.22 0.17
N SER A 19 4.22 -24.55 -0.57
CA SER A 19 4.59 -25.94 -0.86
C SER A 19 4.99 -26.75 0.38
N ARG A 20 5.20 -26.08 1.53
CA ARG A 20 5.55 -26.70 2.82
C ARG A 20 4.29 -27.04 3.63
N PRO A 21 3.88 -28.31 3.75
CA PRO A 21 2.56 -28.66 4.28
C PRO A 21 2.33 -28.27 5.75
N LYS A 22 3.40 -28.27 6.56
CA LYS A 22 3.31 -27.90 7.99
C LYS A 22 3.07 -26.40 8.18
N THR A 23 3.74 -25.58 7.38
CA THR A 23 3.64 -24.12 7.42
C THR A 23 2.33 -23.66 6.80
N PHE A 24 1.96 -24.24 5.65
CA PHE A 24 0.73 -23.92 4.92
C PHE A 24 -0.52 -23.93 5.80
N LYS A 25 -0.69 -24.96 6.63
CA LYS A 25 -1.88 -25.12 7.50
C LYS A 25 -2.07 -24.02 8.54
N LYS A 26 -1.03 -23.23 8.78
CA LYS A 26 -0.98 -22.21 9.84
C LYS A 26 -1.12 -20.80 9.29
N ILE A 27 -1.11 -20.63 7.97
CA ILE A 27 -1.18 -19.33 7.32
C ILE A 27 -2.60 -19.09 6.85
N ASP A 28 -3.17 -17.97 7.28
CA ASP A 28 -4.51 -17.55 6.87
C ASP A 28 -4.47 -16.72 5.58
N GLU A 29 -3.48 -15.84 5.46
CA GLU A 29 -3.36 -14.88 4.37
C GLU A 29 -1.89 -14.47 4.18
N ILE A 30 -1.49 -14.19 2.94
CA ILE A 30 -0.19 -13.59 2.61
C ILE A 30 -0.43 -12.41 1.69
N VAL A 31 0.09 -11.25 2.07
CA VAL A 31 -0.13 -9.98 1.37
C VAL A 31 1.22 -9.34 1.04
N LEU A 32 1.43 -9.01 -0.23
CA LEU A 32 2.51 -8.14 -0.67
C LEU A 32 2.10 -6.69 -0.37
N PHE A 33 2.95 -5.96 0.34
CA PHE A 33 2.70 -4.56 0.69
C PHE A 33 3.94 -3.71 0.36
N GLY A 34 3.96 -2.47 0.85
CA GLY A 34 5.13 -1.62 0.73
C GLY A 34 5.27 -1.00 -0.67
N SER A 35 6.52 -0.71 -1.04
CA SER A 35 6.81 0.07 -2.27
C SER A 35 6.44 -0.67 -3.55
N VAL A 36 6.56 -2.00 -3.56
CA VAL A 36 6.22 -2.85 -4.71
C VAL A 36 4.73 -2.80 -4.98
N ALA A 37 3.91 -3.00 -3.94
CA ALA A 37 2.45 -2.99 -4.07
C ALA A 37 1.92 -1.60 -4.50
N ARG A 38 2.59 -0.52 -4.07
CA ARG A 38 2.26 0.87 -4.44
C ARG A 38 2.83 1.33 -5.78
N LYS A 39 3.55 0.47 -6.52
CA LYS A 39 4.21 0.84 -7.80
C LYS A 39 5.25 1.95 -7.68
N GLU A 40 5.85 2.07 -6.49
CA GLU A 40 6.89 3.05 -6.16
C GLU A 40 8.28 2.39 -6.07
N ALA A 41 8.38 1.07 -6.28
CA ALA A 41 9.62 0.32 -6.14
C ALA A 41 10.67 0.71 -7.19
N GLY A 42 11.87 1.03 -6.71
CA GLY A 42 13.08 1.15 -7.52
C GLY A 42 13.79 -0.20 -7.68
N GLU A 43 14.94 -0.19 -8.35
CA GLU A 43 15.64 -1.44 -8.68
C GLU A 43 16.19 -2.19 -7.45
N ASN A 44 16.47 -1.46 -6.38
CA ASN A 44 17.00 -2.01 -5.13
C ASN A 44 15.95 -2.03 -4.00
N SER A 45 14.67 -1.84 -4.32
CA SER A 45 13.62 -1.84 -3.31
C SER A 45 13.41 -3.25 -2.75
N ASP A 46 13.24 -3.34 -1.44
CA ASP A 46 12.87 -4.59 -0.78
C ASP A 46 11.45 -5.03 -1.20
N VAL A 47 11.20 -6.34 -1.11
CA VAL A 47 9.88 -6.96 -1.30
C VAL A 47 9.27 -7.21 0.07
N ASP A 48 8.35 -6.36 0.49
CA ASP A 48 7.69 -6.45 1.80
C ASP A 48 6.46 -7.38 1.75
N ILE A 49 6.50 -8.47 2.51
CA ILE A 49 5.44 -9.48 2.57
C ILE A 49 4.93 -9.62 4.00
N PHE A 50 3.62 -9.51 4.18
CA PHE A 50 2.95 -9.75 5.45
C PHE A 50 2.31 -11.14 5.42
N ILE A 51 2.50 -11.90 6.50
CA ILE A 51 1.98 -13.26 6.66
C ILE A 51 1.07 -13.27 7.87
N ASN A 52 -0.23 -13.31 7.61
CA ASN A 52 -1.26 -13.35 8.64
C ASN A 52 -1.39 -14.78 9.19
N THR A 53 -1.16 -14.93 10.49
CA THR A 53 -1.22 -16.23 11.16
C THR A 53 -1.49 -16.10 12.67
N PRO A 54 -2.25 -17.03 13.26
CA PRO A 54 -2.38 -17.14 14.71
C PRO A 54 -1.14 -17.76 15.38
N GLU A 55 -0.23 -18.40 14.64
CA GLU A 55 0.92 -19.16 15.15
C GLU A 55 2.28 -18.47 14.87
N GLU A 56 2.35 -17.16 15.13
CA GLU A 56 3.47 -16.25 14.79
C GLU A 56 4.86 -16.88 14.93
N LYS A 57 5.28 -17.25 16.15
CA LYS A 57 6.65 -17.75 16.41
C LYS A 57 7.03 -18.98 15.59
N THR A 58 6.07 -19.89 15.36
CA THR A 58 6.36 -21.12 14.62
C THR A 58 6.45 -20.84 13.14
N VAL A 59 5.54 -20.00 12.63
CA VAL A 59 5.52 -19.62 11.22
C VAL A 59 6.75 -18.77 10.89
N GLU A 60 7.12 -17.81 11.75
CA GLU A 60 8.29 -16.96 11.54
C GLU A 60 9.57 -17.77 11.35
N LEU A 61 9.81 -18.77 12.21
CA LEU A 61 10.97 -19.66 12.07
C LEU A 61 10.95 -20.42 10.73
N GLU A 62 9.80 -20.98 10.35
CA GLU A 62 9.64 -21.72 9.09
C GLU A 62 9.82 -20.82 7.86
N ILE A 63 9.38 -19.57 7.94
CA ILE A 63 9.53 -18.57 6.88
C ILE A 63 10.99 -18.16 6.72
N GLU A 64 11.74 -17.96 7.81
CA GLU A 64 13.17 -17.67 7.73
C GLU A 64 13.96 -18.83 7.10
N ILE A 65 13.59 -20.08 7.41
CA ILE A 65 14.15 -21.26 6.76
C ILE A 65 13.78 -21.28 5.27
N ALA A 66 12.50 -21.07 4.95
CA ALA A 66 12.00 -21.05 3.57
C ALA A 66 12.68 -19.97 2.72
N LYS A 67 12.90 -18.78 3.28
CA LYS A 67 13.60 -17.68 2.62
C LYS A 67 15.03 -18.05 2.27
N LYS A 68 15.79 -18.63 3.21
CA LYS A 68 17.16 -19.10 2.96
C LYS A 68 17.19 -20.17 1.86
N GLU A 69 16.33 -21.17 1.93
CA GLU A 69 16.27 -22.22 0.91
C GLU A 69 15.82 -21.70 -0.45
N PHE A 70 14.91 -20.74 -0.49
CA PHE A 70 14.46 -20.12 -1.73
C PHE A 70 15.61 -19.40 -2.44
N TYR A 71 16.44 -18.63 -1.73
CA TYR A 71 17.64 -18.02 -2.30
C TYR A 71 18.70 -19.03 -2.73
N GLU A 72 18.75 -20.18 -2.06
CA GLU A 72 19.65 -21.25 -2.47
C GLU A 72 19.12 -22.08 -3.65
N SER A 73 17.83 -21.96 -3.97
CA SER A 73 17.16 -22.75 -4.99
C SER A 73 17.68 -22.49 -6.41
N VAL A 74 17.56 -23.52 -7.25
CA VAL A 74 17.85 -23.42 -8.68
C VAL A 74 16.98 -22.34 -9.34
N LYS A 75 15.73 -22.20 -8.89
CA LYS A 75 14.79 -21.22 -9.44
C LYS A 75 15.28 -19.80 -9.19
N PHE A 76 15.68 -19.47 -7.96
CA PHE A 76 16.27 -18.15 -7.70
C PHE A 76 17.57 -17.93 -8.48
N LYS A 77 18.54 -18.83 -8.33
CA LYS A 77 19.90 -18.67 -8.87
C LYS A 77 19.96 -18.65 -10.40
N LYS A 78 19.11 -19.43 -11.08
CA LYS A 78 19.16 -19.60 -12.54
C LYS A 78 18.03 -18.93 -13.30
N TYR A 79 16.97 -18.49 -12.63
CA TYR A 79 15.87 -17.78 -13.30
C TYR A 79 15.82 -16.32 -12.83
N TRP A 80 15.55 -16.06 -11.55
CA TRP A 80 15.36 -14.70 -11.05
C TRP A 80 16.63 -13.84 -11.12
N LYS A 81 17.79 -14.37 -10.70
CA LYS A 81 19.07 -13.67 -10.83
C LYS A 81 19.41 -13.31 -12.28
N LEU A 82 19.17 -14.22 -13.23
CA LEU A 82 19.45 -13.96 -14.65
C LEU A 82 18.50 -12.90 -15.25
N LEU A 83 17.32 -12.73 -14.67
CA LEU A 83 16.38 -11.67 -15.01
C LEU A 83 16.68 -10.34 -14.29
N GLY A 84 17.76 -10.28 -13.48
CA GLY A 84 18.16 -9.11 -12.72
C GLY A 84 17.28 -8.84 -11.49
N VAL A 85 16.55 -9.84 -11.01
CA VAL A 85 15.73 -9.74 -9.79
C VAL A 85 16.49 -10.38 -8.63
N GLU A 86 17.09 -9.53 -7.81
CA GLU A 86 17.84 -9.92 -6.61
C GLU A 86 17.34 -9.19 -5.37
N ASN A 87 16.11 -8.67 -5.43
CA ASN A 87 15.50 -7.91 -4.34
C ASN A 87 15.36 -8.75 -3.07
N ASP A 88 15.72 -8.15 -1.94
CA ASP A 88 15.57 -8.78 -0.63
C ASP A 88 14.09 -8.89 -0.25
N ILE A 89 13.67 -10.10 0.12
CA ILE A 89 12.36 -10.39 0.65
C ILE A 89 12.36 -10.15 2.17
N ARG A 90 11.49 -9.25 2.62
CA ARG A 90 11.25 -8.98 4.03
C ARG A 90 9.89 -9.50 4.43
N CYS A 91 9.87 -10.43 5.37
CA CYS A 91 8.64 -11.02 5.88
C CYS A 91 8.31 -10.41 7.25
N VAL A 92 7.06 -9.96 7.42
CA VAL A 92 6.48 -9.64 8.71
C VAL A 92 5.43 -10.71 9.00
N VAL A 93 5.53 -11.36 10.16
CA VAL A 93 4.65 -12.47 10.54
C VAL A 93 3.89 -12.07 11.80
N GLY A 94 2.58 -12.33 11.84
CA GLY A 94 1.76 -12.07 13.02
C GLY A 94 0.29 -11.97 12.67
N LYS A 95 -0.51 -11.48 13.62
CA LYS A 95 -1.95 -11.21 13.40
C LYS A 95 -2.16 -9.78 12.93
N LEU A 96 -2.79 -9.59 11.77
CA LEU A 96 -2.97 -8.26 11.17
C LEU A 96 -3.62 -7.25 12.13
N GLU A 97 -4.51 -7.71 13.01
CA GLU A 97 -5.22 -6.89 13.99
C GLU A 97 -4.30 -6.23 15.02
N GLU A 98 -3.13 -6.80 15.28
CA GLU A 98 -2.16 -6.31 16.25
C GLU A 98 -1.26 -5.20 15.66
N TRP A 99 -1.31 -4.98 14.33
CA TRP A 99 -0.44 -4.04 13.60
C TRP A 99 -1.21 -2.83 13.05
N ASN A 100 -1.61 -1.89 13.92
CA ASN A 100 -2.46 -0.76 13.53
C ASN A 100 -1.94 0.06 12.34
N ASP A 101 -0.65 0.44 12.33
CA ASP A 101 -0.08 1.26 11.25
C ASP A 101 0.10 0.48 9.94
N LEU A 102 0.54 -0.78 10.05
CA LEU A 102 0.75 -1.67 8.90
C LEU A 102 -0.58 -2.06 8.25
N LYS A 103 -1.60 -2.29 9.08
CA LYS A 103 -2.95 -2.63 8.64
C LYS A 103 -3.52 -1.60 7.69
N GLY A 104 -3.31 -0.30 7.96
CA GLY A 104 -3.73 0.76 7.05
C GLY A 104 -3.10 0.63 5.66
N SER A 105 -1.78 0.39 5.59
CA SER A 105 -1.07 0.23 4.31
C SER A 105 -1.43 -1.06 3.58
N ILE A 106 -1.70 -2.14 4.30
CA ILE A 106 -2.11 -3.43 3.72
C ILE A 106 -3.52 -3.32 3.15
N LEU A 107 -4.43 -2.68 3.85
CA LEU A 107 -5.80 -2.51 3.39
C LEU A 107 -5.93 -1.53 2.21
N SER A 108 -5.06 -0.52 2.10
CA SER A 108 -5.11 0.44 1.01
C SER A 108 -4.54 -0.11 -0.30
N ASP A 109 -3.32 -0.65 -0.23
CA ASP A 109 -2.51 -0.92 -1.43
C ASP A 109 -2.04 -2.37 -1.52
N GLY A 110 -2.37 -3.22 -0.54
CA GLY A 110 -1.87 -4.59 -0.46
C GLY A 110 -2.37 -5.47 -1.61
N ILE A 111 -1.47 -6.31 -2.13
CA ILE A 111 -1.81 -7.34 -3.13
C ILE A 111 -1.87 -8.68 -2.41
N VAL A 112 -3.07 -9.27 -2.32
CA VAL A 112 -3.26 -10.60 -1.74
C VAL A 112 -2.61 -11.64 -2.66
N LEU A 113 -1.56 -12.31 -2.17
CA LEU A 113 -0.86 -13.38 -2.88
C LEU A 113 -1.42 -14.76 -2.51
N TYR A 114 -1.98 -14.88 -1.31
CA TYR A 114 -2.65 -16.10 -0.83
C TYR A 114 -3.69 -15.75 0.24
N GLY A 115 -4.79 -16.47 0.23
CA GLY A 115 -5.84 -16.38 1.23
C GLY A 115 -7.11 -17.02 0.72
N LYS A 116 -8.04 -17.34 1.62
CA LYS A 116 -9.40 -17.70 1.19
C LYS A 116 -10.03 -16.48 0.52
N TYR A 117 -10.74 -16.71 -0.59
CA TYR A 117 -11.60 -15.69 -1.15
C TYR A 117 -12.60 -15.27 -0.08
N LYS A 118 -12.51 -14.01 0.33
CA LYS A 118 -13.52 -13.36 1.15
C LYS A 118 -14.34 -12.55 0.18
N GLU A 119 -15.62 -12.85 0.06
CA GLU A 119 -16.54 -12.00 -0.66
C GLU A 119 -16.56 -10.65 0.08
N SER A 120 -15.78 -9.71 -0.45
CA SER A 120 -15.86 -8.33 0.00
C SER A 120 -17.23 -7.84 -0.44
N ALA A 121 -18.08 -7.42 0.50
CA ALA A 121 -18.99 -6.30 0.18
C ALA A 121 -18.10 -5.25 -0.49
N GLU A 122 -18.51 -4.71 -1.64
CA GLU A 122 -17.73 -3.87 -2.57
C GLU A 122 -16.47 -3.26 -1.95
N PRO A 123 -15.27 -3.34 -2.60
CA PRO A 123 -13.99 -3.00 -1.98
C PRO A 123 -14.16 -1.78 -1.09
N ALA A 124 -14.19 -2.01 0.23
CA ALA A 124 -14.61 -1.00 1.19
C ALA A 124 -13.67 0.18 0.98
N LYS A 125 -14.16 1.24 0.34
CA LYS A 125 -13.31 2.37 -0.01
C LYS A 125 -12.94 3.01 1.29
N LEU A 126 -11.72 2.73 1.74
CA LEU A 126 -11.17 3.40 2.90
C LEU A 126 -10.95 4.85 2.52
N PHE A 127 -11.52 5.76 3.29
CA PHE A 127 -11.35 7.18 3.10
C PHE A 127 -10.59 7.80 4.26
N ALA A 128 -9.78 8.80 3.96
CA ALA A 128 -9.17 9.69 4.93
C ALA A 128 -9.85 11.06 4.86
N ILE A 129 -10.22 11.60 6.02
CA ILE A 129 -10.63 13.00 6.16
C ILE A 129 -9.39 13.84 6.41
N PHE A 130 -9.21 14.86 5.57
CA PHE A 130 -8.21 15.91 5.76
C PHE A 130 -8.91 17.18 6.22
N ASP A 131 -8.72 17.57 7.48
CA ASP A 131 -9.28 18.79 8.06
C ASP A 131 -8.19 19.85 8.20
N TRP A 132 -8.43 21.08 7.73
CA TRP A 132 -7.49 22.19 7.92
C TRP A 132 -8.19 23.41 8.51
N ARG A 133 -7.41 24.25 9.21
CA ARG A 133 -7.90 25.54 9.71
C ARG A 133 -7.93 26.57 8.58
N ALA A 134 -8.67 27.68 8.80
CA ALA A 134 -8.71 28.78 7.85
C ALA A 134 -7.31 29.23 7.39
N ILE A 135 -7.07 29.13 6.08
CA ILE A 135 -5.77 29.45 5.47
C ILE A 135 -5.64 30.97 5.34
N LYS A 136 -4.57 31.53 5.92
CA LYS A 136 -4.15 32.92 5.75
C LYS A 136 -2.73 32.99 5.19
N PRO A 137 -2.36 34.03 4.43
CA PRO A 137 -3.22 35.12 3.93
C PRO A 137 -4.18 34.67 2.81
N GLU A 138 -5.12 35.54 2.41
CA GLU A 138 -6.15 35.20 1.42
C GLU A 138 -5.60 34.76 0.06
N THR A 139 -4.45 35.31 -0.35
CA THR A 139 -3.73 34.90 -1.56
C THR A 139 -3.31 33.43 -1.52
N LYS A 140 -2.81 32.97 -0.37
CA LYS A 140 -2.46 31.56 -0.12
C LYS A 140 -3.70 30.67 -0.15
N ARG A 141 -4.81 31.12 0.43
CA ARG A 141 -6.11 30.43 0.37
C ARG A 141 -6.61 30.29 -1.06
N ALA A 142 -6.52 31.34 -1.87
CA ALA A 142 -6.94 31.32 -3.28
C ALA A 142 -6.10 30.32 -4.10
N LEU A 143 -4.78 30.31 -3.90
CA LEU A 143 -3.90 29.35 -4.56
C LEU A 143 -4.21 27.91 -4.13
N PHE A 144 -4.44 27.69 -2.83
CA PHE A 144 -4.81 26.37 -2.30
C PHE A 144 -6.11 25.90 -2.95
N ASN A 145 -7.16 26.73 -2.97
CA ASN A 145 -8.43 26.38 -3.57
C ASN A 145 -8.29 26.01 -5.06
N LYS A 146 -7.47 26.74 -5.82
CA LYS A 146 -7.19 26.41 -7.23
C LYS A 146 -6.52 25.05 -7.40
N ARG A 147 -5.54 24.72 -6.54
CA ARG A 147 -4.84 23.42 -6.60
C ARG A 147 -5.71 22.28 -6.11
N MET A 148 -6.47 22.52 -5.04
CA MET A 148 -7.27 21.53 -4.35
C MET A 148 -8.55 21.19 -5.11
N PHE A 149 -9.34 22.20 -5.48
CA PHE A 149 -10.67 22.04 -6.09
C PHE A 149 -10.68 22.32 -7.60
N GLY A 150 -9.61 22.89 -8.14
CA GLY A 150 -9.53 23.26 -9.54
C GLY A 150 -10.03 24.68 -9.80
N TYR A 151 -10.04 25.07 -11.07
CA TYR A 151 -10.52 26.39 -11.50
C TYR A 151 -10.89 26.40 -12.98
N LYS A 152 -11.71 27.38 -13.39
CA LYS A 152 -12.02 27.63 -14.79
C LYS A 152 -11.30 28.88 -15.27
N GLN A 153 -10.71 28.84 -16.46
CA GLN A 153 -10.07 29.98 -17.09
C GLN A 153 -10.27 29.93 -18.61
N LYS A 154 -10.76 31.02 -19.20
CA LYS A 154 -10.96 31.18 -20.65
C LYS A 154 -11.70 29.99 -21.30
N GLY A 155 -12.79 29.56 -20.67
CA GLY A 155 -13.60 28.43 -21.15
C GLY A 155 -13.01 27.04 -20.91
N LYS A 156 -11.77 26.91 -20.42
CA LYS A 156 -11.14 25.64 -20.05
C LYS A 156 -11.30 25.38 -18.56
N SER A 157 -11.59 24.14 -18.19
CA SER A 157 -11.68 23.67 -16.80
C SER A 157 -10.41 22.92 -16.44
N TYR A 158 -9.79 23.28 -15.32
CA TYR A 158 -8.59 22.64 -14.80
C TYR A 158 -8.96 21.87 -13.53
N ALA A 159 -8.87 20.54 -13.60
CA ALA A 159 -9.22 19.66 -12.49
C ALA A 159 -8.26 19.85 -11.31
N GLY A 160 -8.83 20.02 -10.11
CA GLY A 160 -8.08 20.06 -8.86
C GLY A 160 -7.66 18.67 -8.39
N MET A 161 -6.81 18.64 -7.37
CA MET A 161 -6.35 17.39 -6.74
C MET A 161 -7.53 16.52 -6.27
N LEU A 162 -8.56 17.14 -5.69
CA LEU A 162 -9.73 16.41 -5.20
C LEU A 162 -10.49 15.64 -6.29
N GLN A 163 -10.65 16.26 -7.46
CA GLN A 163 -11.30 15.61 -8.60
C GLN A 163 -10.43 14.49 -9.15
N LYS A 164 -9.12 14.69 -9.21
CA LYS A 164 -8.17 13.67 -9.69
C LYS A 164 -8.11 12.45 -8.77
N SER A 165 -8.28 12.66 -7.47
CA SER A 165 -8.24 11.60 -6.46
C SER A 165 -9.59 10.91 -6.24
N GLY A 166 -10.65 11.28 -6.97
CA GLY A 166 -12.01 10.76 -6.74
C GLY A 166 -12.56 11.09 -5.35
N GLY A 167 -12.05 12.16 -4.71
CA GLY A 167 -12.46 12.55 -3.36
C GLY A 167 -13.68 13.47 -3.36
N GLN A 168 -14.26 13.64 -2.17
CA GLN A 168 -15.42 14.48 -1.94
C GLN A 168 -15.08 15.68 -1.08
N LYS A 169 -15.64 16.83 -1.45
CA LYS A 169 -15.48 18.07 -0.69
C LYS A 169 -16.49 18.05 0.45
N LEU A 170 -16.00 18.28 1.67
CA LEU A 170 -16.82 18.64 2.82
C LEU A 170 -16.70 20.17 3.03
N ASP A 171 -16.85 20.67 4.25
CA ASP A 171 -16.74 22.11 4.51
C ASP A 171 -15.26 22.57 4.45
N ASN A 172 -14.60 22.69 5.61
CA ASN A 172 -13.15 22.92 5.73
C ASN A 172 -12.35 21.62 5.75
N SER A 173 -12.87 20.62 5.04
CA SER A 173 -12.26 19.31 4.95
C SER A 173 -12.57 18.63 3.63
N VAL A 174 -11.81 17.58 3.35
CA VAL A 174 -12.10 16.68 2.23
C VAL A 174 -12.03 15.24 2.68
N LEU A 175 -12.85 14.41 2.04
CA LEU A 175 -12.81 12.97 2.12
C LEU A 175 -12.07 12.47 0.87
N VAL A 176 -11.00 11.70 1.05
CA VAL A 176 -10.16 11.22 -0.08
C VAL A 176 -9.86 9.73 0.12
N PRO A 177 -9.95 8.89 -0.93
CA PRO A 177 -9.53 7.49 -0.85
C PRO A 177 -8.12 7.37 -0.26
N VAL A 178 -7.90 6.40 0.63
CA VAL A 178 -6.62 6.25 1.35
C VAL A 178 -5.45 6.02 0.38
N GLU A 179 -5.67 5.32 -0.72
CA GLU A 179 -4.73 5.15 -1.84
C GLU A 179 -4.21 6.50 -2.39
N ASN A 180 -5.02 7.56 -2.34
CA ASN A 180 -4.65 8.92 -2.78
C ASN A 180 -4.22 9.86 -1.63
N SER A 181 -4.12 9.36 -0.39
CA SER A 181 -3.83 10.17 0.80
C SER A 181 -2.42 10.79 0.80
N LYS A 182 -1.45 10.13 0.16
CA LYS A 182 -0.06 10.63 0.07
C LYS A 182 0.05 11.89 -0.78
N ASP A 183 -0.61 11.92 -1.93
CA ASP A 183 -0.60 13.08 -2.82
C ASP A 183 -1.26 14.29 -2.16
N MET A 184 -2.36 14.04 -1.43
CA MET A 184 -3.01 15.01 -0.59
C MET A 184 -2.07 15.57 0.48
N LEU A 185 -1.40 14.69 1.22
CA LEU A 185 -0.38 15.05 2.22
C LEU A 185 0.72 15.92 1.62
N LYS A 186 1.19 15.57 0.43
CA LYS A 186 2.22 16.32 -0.29
C LYS A 186 1.75 17.74 -0.61
N LEU A 187 0.52 17.93 -1.09
CA LEU A 187 -0.03 19.26 -1.35
C LEU A 187 -0.06 20.14 -0.09
N PHE A 188 -0.52 19.60 1.05
CA PHE A 188 -0.53 20.36 2.32
C PHE A 188 0.88 20.74 2.77
N ARG A 189 1.85 19.82 2.61
CA ARG A 189 3.26 20.04 2.94
C ARG A 189 3.90 21.11 2.07
N ASP A 190 3.75 21.01 0.76
CA ASP A 190 4.29 21.95 -0.23
C ASP A 190 3.73 23.36 -0.03
N MET A 191 2.50 23.47 0.46
CA MET A 191 1.86 24.75 0.76
C MET A 191 2.07 25.21 2.21
N ASN A 192 2.78 24.46 3.04
CA ASN A 192 2.95 24.72 4.47
C ASN A 192 1.61 25.04 5.16
N ILE A 193 0.63 24.14 5.00
CA ILE A 193 -0.70 24.23 5.62
C ILE A 193 -0.82 23.10 6.64
N SER A 194 -1.17 23.46 7.88
CA SER A 194 -1.42 22.48 8.93
C SER A 194 -2.72 21.72 8.65
N VAL A 195 -2.65 20.40 8.70
CA VAL A 195 -3.77 19.49 8.42
C VAL A 195 -3.86 18.42 9.51
N LYS A 196 -5.08 18.07 9.90
CA LYS A 196 -5.40 16.93 10.76
C LYS A 196 -6.01 15.83 9.90
N ILE A 197 -5.57 14.59 10.11
CA ILE A 197 -6.01 13.44 9.32
C ILE A 197 -6.77 12.48 10.23
N ARG A 198 -7.91 11.98 9.74
CA ARG A 198 -8.72 10.96 10.39
C ARG A 198 -9.08 9.87 9.40
N ASN A 199 -8.84 8.61 9.74
CA ASN A 199 -9.24 7.48 8.89
C ASN A 199 -10.71 7.14 9.15
N VAL A 200 -11.48 6.91 8.09
CA VAL A 200 -12.89 6.53 8.13
C VAL A 200 -13.07 5.25 7.30
N ASN A 201 -13.63 4.22 7.92
CA ASN A 201 -14.07 3.03 7.23
C ASN A 201 -15.54 3.23 6.85
N GLU A 202 -15.85 3.27 5.55
CA GLU A 202 -17.23 3.10 5.08
C GLU A 202 -17.48 1.58 4.95
N TYR A 203 -18.50 1.09 5.65
CA TYR A 203 -18.95 -0.32 5.65
C TYR A 203 -20.07 -0.53 4.65
#